data_AF-A0A7C3T3G8-F1
#
_entry.id   AF-A0A7C3T3G8-F1
#
_cell.length_a   1.000
_cell.length_b   1.000
_cell.length_c   1.000
_cell.angle_alpha   90.00
_cell.angle_beta   90.00
_cell.angle_gamma   90.00
#
_symmetry.space_group_name_H-M   'P 1'
#
loop_
_entity.id
_entity.type
_entity.pdbx_description
1 polymer ?
#
loop_
_entity_poly.entity_id
_entity_poly.type
_entity_poly.pdbx_seq_one_letter_code
_entity_poly.pdbx_strand_id
1 'polypeptide(L)'
;MVESLTMELAALVAGLCEAAVVGDPATEVSGLAYHTGAVRPGSLFFCVPGLKADGHDFASQAVTAGASALVCERRLPAEVTQVIVPSVRRAMALMAARYYGDPSGALRVAGVTGTNGKTTTAHLLASIFTAAGLRPALLGTVVNRIGGREEPVQLTTAESCDLQAMLRAMVESGDLSCAMEVSSHALVLERTVGIHFAAVVFTNLTRDHLDFHGDIESYFAAKRRLFVSEGTCHEHAVQRQGEAVAVVNVGDTYGRRLAAECRPLYGDDLWTYRIAEEGPAQRPVASETRAANSHGVVDPVEDDTPATAVARDIALAVDGTQFTLVVPSLNLESRV
;
A
#
# COMPACT_ATOMS: atom_id res chain seq x y z
N MET A 1 -15.92 21.94 -9.47
CA MET A 1 -17.19 21.43 -8.94
C MET A 1 -17.02 19.93 -8.88
N VAL A 2 -16.89 19.36 -7.68
CA VAL A 2 -16.99 17.90 -7.53
C VAL A 2 -18.45 17.60 -7.85
N GLU A 3 -18.72 16.84 -8.91
CA GLU A 3 -20.07 16.30 -9.12
C GLU A 3 -20.45 15.57 -7.83
N SER A 4 -21.63 15.86 -7.30
CA SER A 4 -22.14 15.16 -6.13
C SER A 4 -22.33 13.69 -6.53
N LEU A 5 -21.35 12.85 -6.15
CA LEU A 5 -21.44 11.40 -6.33
C LEU A 5 -22.57 10.91 -5.43
N THR A 6 -23.70 10.53 -6.03
CA THR A 6 -24.77 9.83 -5.34
C THR A 6 -24.86 8.42 -5.93
N MET A 7 -24.93 7.41 -5.06
CA MET A 7 -25.02 6.01 -5.45
C MET A 7 -26.07 5.27 -4.62
N GLU A 8 -26.76 4.31 -5.22
CA GLU A 8 -27.62 3.39 -4.48
C GLU A 8 -26.78 2.46 -3.60
N LEU A 9 -27.24 2.20 -2.38
CA LEU A 9 -26.58 1.30 -1.42
C LEU A 9 -26.33 -0.09 -2.01
N ALA A 10 -27.28 -0.62 -2.81
CA ALA A 10 -27.13 -1.89 -3.50
C ALA A 10 -25.85 -1.99 -4.35
N ALA A 11 -25.48 -0.90 -5.05
CA ALA A 11 -24.28 -0.87 -5.88
C ALA A 11 -22.98 -0.90 -5.04
N LEU A 12 -23.00 -0.27 -3.87
CA LEU A 12 -21.88 -0.30 -2.93
C LEU A 12 -21.72 -1.66 -2.26
N VAL A 13 -22.84 -2.34 -1.96
CA VAL A 13 -22.85 -3.66 -1.29
C VAL A 13 -22.54 -4.81 -2.25
N ALA A 14 -22.77 -4.64 -3.55
CA ALA A 14 -22.53 -5.68 -4.55
C ALA A 14 -21.13 -6.29 -4.39
N GLY A 15 -21.03 -7.63 -4.41
CA GLY A 15 -19.77 -8.35 -4.25
C GLY A 15 -19.24 -8.46 -2.81
N LEU A 16 -19.77 -7.75 -1.83
CA LEU A 16 -19.34 -7.99 -0.44
C LEU A 16 -19.74 -9.41 0.01
N CYS A 17 -18.76 -10.19 0.45
CA CYS A 17 -18.98 -11.54 0.97
C CYS A 17 -19.77 -11.48 2.28
N GLU A 18 -20.82 -12.30 2.39
CA GLU A 18 -21.65 -12.43 3.60
C GLU A 18 -22.28 -11.11 4.09
N ALA A 19 -22.49 -10.15 3.19
CA ALA A 19 -23.22 -8.93 3.51
C ALA A 19 -24.74 -9.17 3.49
N ALA A 20 -25.43 -8.72 4.54
CA ALA A 20 -26.89 -8.76 4.63
C ALA A 20 -27.45 -7.34 4.75
N VAL A 21 -28.34 -6.95 3.85
CA VAL A 21 -29.04 -5.66 3.90
C VAL A 21 -30.36 -5.82 4.66
N VAL A 22 -30.56 -4.98 5.67
CA VAL A 22 -31.80 -4.87 6.46
C VAL A 22 -32.35 -3.46 6.25
N GLY A 23 -33.46 -3.33 5.53
CA GLY A 23 -34.03 -2.05 5.13
C GLY A 23 -34.12 -1.95 3.60
N ASP A 24 -34.03 -0.73 3.07
CA ASP A 24 -34.19 -0.47 1.64
C ASP A 24 -32.82 -0.46 0.91
N PRO A 25 -32.52 -1.44 0.05
CA PRO A 25 -31.27 -1.46 -0.72
C PRO A 25 -31.16 -0.32 -1.74
N ALA A 26 -32.25 0.35 -2.09
CA ALA A 26 -32.26 1.53 -2.98
C ALA A 26 -31.94 2.84 -2.25
N THR A 27 -31.61 2.80 -0.94
CA THR A 27 -31.21 3.98 -0.17
C THR A 27 -30.08 4.73 -0.89
N GLU A 28 -30.27 6.02 -1.15
CA GLU A 28 -29.24 6.88 -1.75
C GLU A 28 -28.14 7.22 -0.74
N VAL A 29 -26.90 7.10 -1.19
CA VAL A 29 -25.68 7.45 -0.46
C VAL A 29 -24.95 8.55 -1.21
N SER A 30 -24.76 9.69 -0.56
CA SER A 30 -24.09 10.88 -1.10
C SER A 30 -22.80 11.24 -0.35
N GLY A 31 -22.34 10.35 0.54
CA GLY A 31 -21.11 10.54 1.30
C GLY A 31 -20.76 9.32 2.14
N LEU A 32 -19.49 9.19 2.49
CA LEU A 32 -18.97 8.14 3.35
C LEU A 32 -18.44 8.77 4.64
N ALA A 33 -18.75 8.18 5.80
CA ALA A 33 -18.25 8.67 7.09
C ALA A 33 -17.99 7.53 8.06
N TYR A 34 -16.90 7.61 8.82
CA TYR A 34 -16.59 6.69 9.93
C TYR A 34 -16.34 7.44 11.26
N HIS A 35 -16.58 8.76 11.25
CA HIS A 35 -16.60 9.63 12.41
C HIS A 35 -17.89 10.47 12.39
N THR A 36 -18.57 10.57 13.55
CA THR A 36 -19.87 11.25 13.63
C THR A 36 -19.80 12.74 13.26
N GLY A 37 -18.67 13.42 13.53
CA GLY A 37 -18.47 14.82 13.12
C GLY A 37 -18.37 15.03 11.60
N ALA A 38 -18.05 13.99 10.84
CA ALA A 38 -17.98 14.02 9.38
C ALA A 38 -19.32 13.66 8.70
N VAL A 39 -20.30 13.16 9.46
CA VAL A 39 -21.61 12.80 8.91
C VAL A 39 -22.32 14.04 8.38
N ARG A 40 -22.87 13.91 7.17
CA ARG A 40 -23.76 14.86 6.51
C ARG A 40 -25.04 14.13 6.09
N PRO A 41 -26.16 14.84 5.84
CA PRO A 41 -27.35 14.23 5.28
C PRO A 41 -27.02 13.36 4.06
N GLY A 42 -27.49 12.10 4.06
CA GLY A 42 -27.22 11.12 2.99
C GLY A 42 -25.92 10.32 3.15
N SER A 43 -25.21 10.46 4.28
CA SER A 43 -23.99 9.68 4.51
C SER A 43 -24.29 8.21 4.81
N LEU A 44 -23.47 7.32 4.26
CA LEU A 44 -23.29 5.97 4.77
C LEU A 44 -22.28 6.00 5.93
N PHE A 45 -22.72 5.62 7.12
CA PHE A 45 -21.86 5.61 8.31
C PHE A 45 -21.30 4.22 8.62
N PHE A 46 -19.98 4.11 8.74
CA PHE A 46 -19.29 2.87 9.08
C PHE A 46 -19.06 2.78 10.60
N CYS A 47 -19.70 1.81 11.25
CA CYS A 47 -19.54 1.51 12.67
C CYS A 47 -18.25 0.72 12.92
N VAL A 48 -17.09 1.33 12.69
CA VAL A 48 -15.79 0.66 12.79
C VAL A 48 -15.46 0.31 14.25
N PRO A 49 -15.18 -0.96 14.61
CA PRO A 49 -14.65 -1.31 15.93
C PRO A 49 -13.25 -0.70 16.12
N GLY A 50 -13.14 0.30 16.98
CA GLY A 50 -11.88 1.00 17.26
C GLY A 50 -11.08 0.37 18.40
N LEU A 51 -9.85 0.83 18.58
CA LEU A 51 -8.98 0.39 19.69
C LEU A 51 -9.39 0.94 21.06
N LYS A 52 -10.10 2.08 21.07
CA LYS A 52 -10.52 2.80 22.29
C LYS A 52 -12.03 2.79 22.51
N ALA A 53 -12.80 2.72 21.44
CA ALA A 53 -14.26 2.76 21.46
C ALA A 53 -14.81 1.96 20.28
N ASP A 54 -15.99 1.36 20.47
CA ASP A 54 -16.70 0.65 19.41
C ASP A 54 -17.54 1.65 18.59
N GLY A 55 -17.32 1.71 17.28
CA GLY A 55 -18.06 2.57 16.35
C GLY A 55 -19.57 2.32 16.33
N HIS A 56 -20.00 1.12 16.72
CA HIS A 56 -21.42 0.75 16.83
C HIS A 56 -22.16 1.56 17.89
N ASP A 57 -21.47 1.97 18.96
CA ASP A 57 -22.07 2.74 20.06
C ASP A 57 -22.46 4.16 19.62
N PHE A 58 -21.93 4.62 18.48
CA PHE A 58 -22.20 5.93 17.90
C PHE A 58 -23.27 5.93 16.79
N ALA A 59 -23.89 4.79 16.50
CA ALA A 59 -24.89 4.66 15.43
C ALA A 59 -26.05 5.66 15.60
N SER A 60 -26.63 5.76 16.81
CA SER A 60 -27.74 6.70 17.07
C SER A 60 -27.33 8.15 16.86
N GLN A 61 -26.09 8.50 17.19
CA GLN A 61 -25.55 9.84 16.95
C GLN A 61 -25.36 10.10 15.44
N ALA A 62 -24.84 9.11 14.69
CA ALA A 62 -24.68 9.21 13.25
C ALA A 62 -26.03 9.37 12.53
N VAL A 63 -27.05 8.60 12.93
CA VAL A 63 -28.42 8.73 12.40
C VAL A 63 -28.97 10.14 12.68
N THR A 64 -28.82 10.63 13.91
CA THR A 64 -29.23 11.99 14.28
C THR A 64 -28.51 13.06 13.45
N ALA A 65 -27.25 12.82 13.08
CA ALA A 65 -26.45 13.71 12.24
C ALA A 65 -26.78 13.62 10.73
N GLY A 66 -27.67 12.69 10.32
CA GLY A 66 -28.16 12.57 8.95
C GLY A 66 -27.64 11.38 8.15
N ALA A 67 -27.06 10.36 8.81
CA ALA A 67 -26.72 9.11 8.13
C ALA A 67 -27.99 8.44 7.56
N SER A 68 -28.00 8.14 6.26
CA SER A 68 -29.12 7.46 5.59
C SER A 68 -29.06 5.94 5.75
N ALA A 69 -27.86 5.40 5.97
CA ALA A 69 -27.61 4.00 6.21
C ALA A 69 -26.39 3.78 7.11
N LEU A 70 -26.30 2.59 7.70
CA LEU A 70 -25.19 2.15 8.55
C LEU A 70 -24.52 0.90 7.98
N VAL A 71 -23.22 0.75 8.18
CA VAL A 71 -22.49 -0.51 7.99
C VAL A 71 -22.01 -1.00 9.35
N CYS A 72 -22.41 -2.20 9.73
CA CYS A 72 -22.23 -2.74 11.08
C CYS A 72 -21.85 -4.23 11.06
N GLU A 73 -21.23 -4.73 12.11
CA GLU A 73 -20.95 -6.17 12.33
C GLU A 73 -22.10 -6.89 13.02
N ARG A 74 -23.08 -6.13 13.53
CA ARG A 74 -24.27 -6.63 14.19
C ARG A 74 -25.45 -5.71 13.92
N ARG A 75 -26.67 -6.25 13.99
CA ARG A 75 -27.89 -5.45 13.91
C ARG A 75 -27.97 -4.49 15.10
N LEU A 76 -28.28 -3.23 14.84
CA LEU A 76 -28.44 -2.18 15.84
C LEU A 76 -29.91 -1.72 15.93
N PRO A 77 -30.36 -1.18 17.07
CA PRO A 77 -31.72 -0.64 17.24
C PRO A 77 -31.85 0.74 16.59
N ALA A 78 -31.71 0.80 15.26
CA ALA A 78 -31.88 1.99 14.45
C ALA A 78 -32.79 1.70 13.25
N GLU A 79 -33.66 2.65 12.91
CA GLU A 79 -34.69 2.51 11.87
C GLU A 79 -34.14 2.71 10.44
N VAL A 80 -32.93 3.26 10.29
CA VAL A 80 -32.28 3.43 8.98
C VAL A 80 -31.83 2.10 8.40
N THR A 81 -31.60 2.04 7.09
CA THR A 81 -31.07 0.85 6.42
C THR A 81 -29.71 0.45 7.00
N GLN A 82 -29.50 -0.85 7.24
CA GLN A 82 -28.26 -1.39 7.79
C GLN A 82 -27.67 -2.44 6.84
N VAL A 83 -26.37 -2.36 6.60
CA VAL A 83 -25.56 -3.40 5.95
C VAL A 83 -24.79 -4.13 7.04
N ILE A 84 -25.19 -5.36 7.31
CA ILE A 84 -24.53 -6.23 8.29
C ILE A 84 -23.45 -7.03 7.58
N VAL A 85 -22.20 -6.93 8.04
CA VAL A 85 -21.01 -7.53 7.41
C VAL A 85 -20.13 -8.23 8.46
N PRO A 86 -19.31 -9.21 8.07
CA PRO A 86 -18.38 -9.86 9.02
C PRO A 86 -17.24 -8.94 9.49
N SER A 87 -16.86 -7.94 8.70
CA SER A 87 -15.84 -6.94 9.05
C SER A 87 -16.23 -5.59 8.47
N VAL A 88 -16.50 -4.60 9.33
CA VAL A 88 -16.80 -3.24 8.88
C VAL A 88 -15.57 -2.61 8.22
N ARG A 89 -14.36 -2.93 8.69
CA ARG A 89 -13.10 -2.39 8.10
C ARG A 89 -12.94 -2.81 6.65
N ARG A 90 -13.12 -4.09 6.37
CA ARG A 90 -13.05 -4.63 5.00
C ARG A 90 -14.13 -4.04 4.11
N ALA A 91 -15.37 -4.02 4.60
CA ALA A 91 -16.49 -3.46 3.87
C ALA A 91 -16.26 -1.97 3.55
N MET A 92 -15.79 -1.19 4.53
CA MET A 92 -15.44 0.22 4.34
C MET A 92 -14.44 0.43 3.21
N ALA A 93 -13.37 -0.37 3.17
CA ALA A 93 -12.36 -0.25 2.13
C ALA A 93 -12.90 -0.56 0.72
N LEU A 94 -13.66 -1.64 0.58
CA LEU A 94 -14.24 -2.06 -0.70
C LEU A 94 -15.36 -1.13 -1.17
N MET A 95 -16.23 -0.69 -0.26
CA MET A 95 -17.30 0.27 -0.56
C MET A 95 -16.73 1.64 -0.92
N ALA A 96 -15.67 2.09 -0.25
CA ALA A 96 -14.98 3.34 -0.59
C ALA A 96 -14.34 3.27 -1.98
N ALA A 97 -13.67 2.16 -2.32
CA ALA A 97 -13.12 1.97 -3.66
C ALA A 97 -14.23 2.10 -4.73
N ARG A 98 -15.39 1.46 -4.51
CA ARG A 98 -16.53 1.56 -5.42
C ARG A 98 -17.11 2.97 -5.50
N TYR A 99 -17.35 3.61 -4.35
CA TYR A 99 -17.93 4.95 -4.27
C TYR A 99 -17.10 6.00 -5.01
N TYR A 100 -15.78 5.89 -4.92
CA TYR A 100 -14.84 6.78 -5.59
C TYR A 100 -14.44 6.33 -7.02
N GLY A 101 -15.09 5.29 -7.54
CA GLY A 101 -14.93 4.84 -8.92
C GLY A 101 -13.63 4.10 -9.22
N ASP A 102 -13.16 3.28 -8.26
CA ASP A 102 -11.90 2.52 -8.32
C ASP A 102 -10.69 3.34 -8.81
N PRO A 103 -10.34 4.42 -8.09
CA PRO A 103 -9.38 5.39 -8.58
C PRO A 103 -7.96 4.82 -8.74
N SER A 104 -7.62 3.78 -7.96
CA SER A 104 -6.31 3.13 -8.08
C SER A 104 -6.11 2.38 -9.40
N GLY A 105 -7.17 1.89 -10.04
CA GLY A 105 -7.09 1.28 -11.37
C GLY A 105 -6.64 2.25 -12.47
N ALA A 106 -6.74 3.56 -12.24
CA ALA A 106 -6.28 4.61 -13.17
C ALA A 106 -4.87 5.15 -12.84
N LEU A 107 -4.22 4.65 -11.79
CA LEU A 107 -2.94 5.16 -11.28
C LEU A 107 -1.88 4.06 -11.24
N ARG A 108 -0.62 4.40 -11.50
CA ARG A 108 0.50 3.51 -11.15
C ARG A 108 0.86 3.68 -9.68
N VAL A 109 0.26 2.87 -8.81
CA VAL A 109 0.48 2.91 -7.36
C VAL A 109 1.64 1.99 -6.97
N ALA A 110 2.68 2.53 -6.33
CA ALA A 110 3.78 1.80 -5.73
C ALA A 110 3.68 1.86 -4.19
N GLY A 111 3.44 0.71 -3.55
CA GLY A 111 3.31 0.59 -2.11
C GLY A 111 4.62 0.14 -1.45
N VAL A 112 5.14 0.92 -0.50
CA VAL A 112 6.41 0.62 0.19
C VAL A 112 6.15 0.25 1.64
N THR A 113 6.57 -0.94 2.06
CA THR A 113 6.56 -1.37 3.45
C THR A 113 7.94 -1.81 3.95
N GLY A 114 8.06 -1.90 5.26
CA GLY A 114 9.28 -2.24 5.99
C GLY A 114 9.39 -1.47 7.30
N THR A 115 10.37 -1.81 8.13
CA THR A 115 10.63 -1.06 9.37
C THR A 115 11.21 0.30 9.01
N ASN A 116 12.36 0.32 8.33
CA ASN A 116 13.06 1.54 7.94
C ASN A 116 13.08 1.77 6.43
N GLY A 117 13.21 3.03 6.00
CA GLY A 117 13.42 3.39 4.60
C GLY A 117 12.15 3.56 3.76
N LYS A 118 10.94 3.37 4.33
CA LYS A 118 9.67 3.60 3.60
C LYS A 118 9.60 4.99 2.99
N THR A 119 9.80 6.02 3.81
CA THR A 119 9.80 7.43 3.39
C THR A 119 10.86 7.69 2.32
N THR A 120 12.12 7.32 2.58
CA THR A 120 13.21 7.52 1.60
C THR A 120 12.89 6.87 0.26
N THR A 121 12.48 5.59 0.25
CA THR A 121 12.11 4.87 -0.96
C THR A 121 10.91 5.51 -1.67
N ALA A 122 9.87 5.94 -0.95
CA ALA A 122 8.71 6.60 -1.54
C ALA A 122 9.08 7.93 -2.22
N HIS A 123 9.94 8.74 -1.59
CA HIS A 123 10.44 9.99 -2.19
C HIS A 123 11.34 9.74 -3.41
N LEU A 124 12.19 8.71 -3.38
CA LEU A 124 12.99 8.31 -4.53
C LEU A 124 12.11 7.86 -5.69
N LEU A 125 11.08 7.04 -5.43
CA LEU A 125 10.10 6.63 -6.44
C LEU A 125 9.36 7.82 -7.04
N ALA A 126 8.90 8.78 -6.22
CA ALA A 126 8.28 10.00 -6.72
C ALA A 126 9.24 10.83 -7.59
N SER A 127 10.53 10.89 -7.26
CA SER A 127 11.54 11.56 -8.10
C SER A 127 11.72 10.87 -9.44
N ILE A 128 11.78 9.53 -9.45
CA ILE A 128 11.89 8.71 -10.66
C ILE A 128 10.65 8.88 -11.54
N PHE A 129 9.45 8.82 -10.95
CA PHE A 129 8.21 9.05 -11.68
C PHE A 129 8.14 10.45 -12.31
N THR A 130 8.60 11.48 -11.59
CA THR A 130 8.69 12.83 -12.14
C THR A 130 9.62 12.88 -13.35
N ALA A 131 10.81 12.30 -13.25
CA ALA A 131 11.78 12.25 -14.34
C ALA A 131 11.27 11.47 -15.56
N ALA A 132 10.48 10.42 -15.32
CA ALA A 132 9.81 9.64 -16.35
C ALA A 132 8.55 10.32 -16.94
N GLY A 133 8.21 11.54 -16.52
CA GLY A 133 7.01 12.26 -16.96
C GLY A 133 5.68 11.72 -16.40
N LEU A 134 5.74 10.82 -15.41
CA LEU A 134 4.59 10.20 -14.76
C LEU A 134 4.16 11.02 -13.53
N ARG A 135 3.68 12.25 -13.73
CA ARG A 135 3.24 13.18 -12.65
C ARG A 135 2.83 12.47 -11.35
N PRO A 136 3.68 12.47 -10.30
CA PRO A 136 3.47 11.62 -9.16
C PRO A 136 2.80 12.35 -8.00
N ALA A 137 1.88 11.64 -7.36
CA ALA A 137 1.51 11.88 -5.99
C ALA A 137 2.46 11.15 -5.03
N LEU A 138 2.49 11.62 -3.78
CA LEU A 138 3.25 11.02 -2.69
C LEU A 138 2.36 10.96 -1.46
N LEU A 139 2.20 9.79 -0.86
CA LEU A 139 1.48 9.62 0.40
C LEU A 139 2.42 9.01 1.44
N GLY A 140 2.60 9.65 2.58
CA GLY A 140 3.54 9.16 3.58
C GLY A 140 3.57 9.94 4.88
N THR A 141 4.64 9.73 5.63
CA THR A 141 4.77 10.26 7.01
C THR A 141 5.08 11.75 7.04
N VAL A 142 5.85 12.24 6.06
CA VAL A 142 6.34 13.63 6.04
C VAL A 142 5.33 14.56 5.41
N VAL A 143 4.77 14.17 4.26
CA VAL A 143 3.86 14.99 3.48
C VAL A 143 2.96 14.11 2.62
N ASN A 144 1.71 14.53 2.44
CA ASN A 144 0.89 14.07 1.35
C ASN A 144 0.97 15.10 0.23
N ARG A 145 1.29 14.68 -0.99
CA ARG A 145 1.35 15.55 -2.17
C ARG A 145 0.39 15.01 -3.23
N ILE A 146 -0.62 15.80 -3.56
CA ILE A 146 -1.67 15.47 -4.54
C ILE A 146 -1.82 16.66 -5.48
N GLY A 147 -1.80 16.43 -6.80
CA GLY A 147 -1.89 17.50 -7.80
C GLY A 147 -0.79 18.55 -7.68
N GLY A 148 0.39 18.16 -7.17
CA GLY A 148 1.51 19.06 -6.87
C GLY A 148 1.32 19.94 -5.62
N ARG A 149 0.26 19.75 -4.83
CA ARG A 149 -0.01 20.50 -3.60
C ARG A 149 0.31 19.65 -2.38
N GLU A 150 0.94 20.24 -1.39
CA GLU A 150 1.25 19.57 -0.13
C GLU A 150 0.10 19.74 0.86
N GLU A 151 -0.23 18.65 1.53
CA GLU A 151 -1.29 18.53 2.51
C GLU A 151 -0.75 17.97 3.83
N PRO A 152 -1.31 18.40 4.97
CA PRO A 152 -0.89 17.91 6.28
C PRO A 152 -1.20 16.42 6.44
N VAL A 153 -0.26 15.71 7.06
CA VAL A 153 -0.38 14.27 7.34
C VAL A 153 -0.93 14.05 8.74
N GLN A 154 -1.96 13.21 8.87
CA GLN A 154 -2.48 12.75 10.17
C GLN A 154 -1.94 11.36 10.54
N LEU A 155 -1.79 10.49 9.54
CA LEU A 155 -1.32 9.11 9.68
C LEU A 155 -0.37 8.82 8.51
N THR A 156 0.69 8.04 8.74
CA THR A 156 1.57 7.55 7.65
C THR A 156 0.78 6.87 6.53
N THR A 157 -0.29 6.15 6.89
CA THR A 157 -1.23 5.56 5.95
C THR A 157 -2.64 5.83 6.49
N ALA A 158 -3.40 6.67 5.80
CA ALA A 158 -4.74 7.09 6.21
C ALA A 158 -5.75 5.93 6.18
N GLU A 159 -6.93 6.14 6.77
CA GLU A 159 -8.02 5.15 6.73
C GLU A 159 -8.53 4.94 5.31
N SER A 160 -9.17 3.79 5.05
CA SER A 160 -9.48 3.36 3.69
C SER A 160 -10.41 4.33 2.93
N CYS A 161 -11.40 4.92 3.61
CA CYS A 161 -12.24 5.97 3.03
C CYS A 161 -11.42 7.18 2.55
N ASP A 162 -10.48 7.65 3.38
CA ASP A 162 -9.65 8.81 3.04
C ASP A 162 -8.65 8.47 1.94
N LEU A 163 -8.05 7.28 1.98
CA LEU A 163 -7.14 6.81 0.93
C LEU A 163 -7.83 6.79 -0.44
N GLN A 164 -9.04 6.24 -0.53
CA GLN A 164 -9.79 6.20 -1.79
C GLN A 164 -10.20 7.61 -2.25
N ALA A 165 -10.57 8.50 -1.33
CA ALA A 165 -10.83 9.91 -1.65
C ALA A 165 -9.58 10.63 -2.17
N MET A 166 -8.42 10.41 -1.54
CA MET A 166 -7.13 10.97 -1.96
C MET A 166 -6.72 10.44 -3.34
N LEU A 167 -6.86 9.13 -3.59
CA LEU A 167 -6.59 8.53 -4.91
C LEU A 167 -7.53 9.12 -5.97
N ARG A 168 -8.80 9.34 -5.66
CA ARG A 168 -9.74 10.02 -6.57
C ARG A 168 -9.31 11.45 -6.88
N ALA A 169 -8.88 12.21 -5.87
CA ALA A 169 -8.35 13.56 -6.05
C ALA A 169 -7.08 13.58 -6.93
N MET A 170 -6.22 12.56 -6.83
CA MET A 170 -5.06 12.39 -7.72
C MET A 170 -5.51 12.26 -9.18
N VAL A 171 -6.48 11.37 -9.46
CA VAL A 171 -7.05 11.19 -10.81
C VAL A 171 -7.64 12.51 -11.33
N GLU A 172 -8.39 13.24 -10.50
CA GLU A 172 -8.99 14.53 -10.88
C GLU A 172 -7.98 15.63 -11.16
N SER A 173 -6.86 15.62 -10.44
CA SER A 173 -5.77 16.57 -10.64
C SER A 173 -4.85 16.19 -11.82
N GLY A 174 -5.07 15.02 -12.43
CA GLY A 174 -4.31 14.50 -13.55
C GLY A 174 -2.94 13.94 -13.16
N ASP A 175 -2.78 13.50 -11.91
CA ASP A 175 -1.63 12.68 -11.51
C ASP A 175 -1.75 11.29 -12.16
N LEU A 176 -0.61 10.68 -12.46
CA LEU A 176 -0.51 9.42 -13.22
C LEU A 176 0.08 8.27 -12.39
N SER A 177 0.70 8.59 -11.27
CA SER A 177 1.38 7.64 -10.39
C SER A 177 1.30 8.09 -8.94
N CYS A 178 1.49 7.14 -8.02
CA CYS A 178 1.50 7.41 -6.58
C CYS A 178 2.57 6.55 -5.92
N ALA A 179 3.50 7.17 -5.21
CA ALA A 179 4.37 6.47 -4.26
C ALA A 179 3.74 6.56 -2.87
N MET A 180 3.47 5.42 -2.24
CA MET A 180 2.74 5.37 -0.97
C MET A 180 3.49 4.57 0.10
N GLU A 181 3.67 5.16 1.28
CA GLU A 181 4.10 4.42 2.46
C GLU A 181 2.96 3.55 3.00
N VAL A 182 3.23 2.25 3.16
CA VAL A 182 2.28 1.26 3.67
C VAL A 182 2.76 0.74 5.03
N SER A 183 2.19 1.29 6.10
CA SER A 183 2.49 0.87 7.46
C SER A 183 1.95 -0.53 7.77
N SER A 184 2.57 -1.25 8.72
CA SER A 184 2.04 -2.54 9.19
C SER A 184 0.68 -2.39 9.87
N HIS A 185 0.46 -1.29 10.58
CA HIS A 185 -0.83 -0.95 11.16
C HIS A 185 -1.91 -0.89 10.09
N ALA A 186 -1.65 -0.23 8.96
CA ALA A 186 -2.60 -0.15 7.86
C ALA A 186 -2.94 -1.51 7.24
N LEU A 187 -1.96 -2.40 7.15
CA LEU A 187 -2.17 -3.77 6.64
C LEU A 187 -2.98 -4.64 7.61
N VAL A 188 -2.77 -4.48 8.93
CA VAL A 188 -3.58 -5.17 9.95
C VAL A 188 -5.01 -4.63 9.97
N LEU A 189 -5.16 -3.30 9.86
CA LEU A 189 -6.45 -2.60 9.89
C LEU A 189 -7.16 -2.56 8.53
N GLU A 190 -6.64 -3.29 7.53
CA GLU A 190 -7.21 -3.42 6.18
C GLU A 190 -7.41 -2.09 5.42
N ARG A 191 -6.62 -1.06 5.74
CA ARG A 191 -6.77 0.28 5.14
C ARG A 191 -6.48 0.31 3.64
N THR A 192 -5.60 -0.57 3.18
CA THR A 192 -5.17 -0.64 1.77
C THR A 192 -5.96 -1.67 0.95
N VAL A 193 -6.99 -2.29 1.52
CA VAL A 193 -7.88 -3.18 0.76
C VAL A 193 -8.59 -2.36 -0.33
N GLY A 194 -8.73 -2.94 -1.53
CA GLY A 194 -9.33 -2.25 -2.68
C GLY A 194 -8.39 -1.26 -3.37
N ILE A 195 -7.08 -1.30 -3.08
CA ILE A 195 -6.06 -0.56 -3.85
C ILE A 195 -5.37 -1.52 -4.81
N HIS A 196 -5.36 -1.16 -6.09
CA HIS A 196 -4.58 -1.79 -7.14
C HIS A 196 -3.14 -1.29 -7.07
N PHE A 197 -2.21 -2.18 -6.72
CA PHE A 197 -0.78 -1.87 -6.72
C PHE A 197 -0.15 -2.32 -8.04
N ALA A 198 0.60 -1.42 -8.67
CA ALA A 198 1.47 -1.74 -9.81
C ALA A 198 2.84 -2.27 -9.32
N ALA A 199 3.27 -1.88 -8.12
CA ALA A 199 4.45 -2.42 -7.47
C ALA A 199 4.29 -2.45 -5.95
N VAL A 200 4.86 -3.47 -5.32
CA VAL A 200 4.96 -3.59 -3.86
C VAL A 200 6.42 -3.80 -3.46
N VAL A 201 6.90 -3.00 -2.50
CA VAL A 201 8.31 -2.93 -2.14
C VAL A 201 8.51 -3.25 -0.67
N PHE A 202 9.39 -4.20 -0.36
CA PHE A 202 9.81 -4.54 0.99
C PHE A 202 11.24 -4.07 1.21
N THR A 203 11.42 -3.18 2.20
CA THR A 203 12.76 -2.61 2.50
C THR A 203 13.55 -3.44 3.50
N ASN A 204 13.02 -3.71 4.68
CA ASN A 204 13.64 -4.51 5.73
C ASN A 204 12.65 -4.78 6.87
N LEU A 205 13.00 -5.73 7.75
CA LEU A 205 12.35 -5.87 9.05
C LEU A 205 13.38 -5.91 10.19
N THR A 206 13.31 -4.90 11.06
CA THR A 206 14.00 -4.85 12.35
C THR A 206 13.01 -4.68 13.49
N ARG A 207 13.44 -4.95 14.73
CA ARG A 207 12.60 -4.86 15.94
C ARG A 207 12.07 -3.43 16.14
N ASP A 208 10.76 -3.25 15.96
CA ASP A 208 10.02 -2.00 16.12
C ASP A 208 8.51 -2.32 16.29
N HIS A 209 7.70 -1.39 16.79
CA HIS A 209 6.23 -1.50 16.93
C HIS A 209 5.70 -2.76 17.65
N LEU A 210 6.49 -3.37 18.54
CA LEU A 210 6.08 -4.58 19.26
C LEU A 210 5.02 -4.33 20.34
N ASP A 211 4.83 -3.07 20.75
CA ASP A 211 3.73 -2.64 21.61
C ASP A 211 2.36 -2.91 20.97
N PHE A 212 2.26 -2.78 19.65
CA PHE A 212 1.05 -3.11 18.90
C PHE A 212 1.02 -4.57 18.42
N HIS A 213 2.12 -5.07 17.86
CA HIS A 213 2.15 -6.41 17.23
C HIS A 213 2.40 -7.55 18.23
N GLY A 214 2.85 -7.25 19.44
CA GLY A 214 3.23 -8.24 20.46
C GLY A 214 4.61 -8.85 20.21
N ASP A 215 4.81 -9.43 19.02
CA ASP A 215 6.06 -10.07 18.63
C ASP A 215 6.47 -9.77 17.17
N ILE A 216 7.72 -10.15 16.85
CA ILE A 216 8.31 -9.87 15.53
C ILE A 216 7.69 -10.71 14.42
N GLU A 217 7.15 -11.89 14.72
CA GLU A 217 6.50 -12.77 13.74
C GLU A 217 5.15 -12.21 13.33
N SER A 218 4.37 -11.69 14.27
CA SER A 218 3.13 -10.96 14.04
C SER A 218 3.38 -9.68 13.26
N TYR A 219 4.47 -8.96 13.56
CA TYR A 219 4.88 -7.79 12.79
C TYR A 219 5.31 -8.14 11.36
N PHE A 220 6.02 -9.25 11.17
CA PHE A 220 6.35 -9.79 9.85
C PHE A 220 5.07 -10.17 9.08
N ALA A 221 4.18 -10.94 9.71
CA ALA A 221 2.90 -11.36 9.14
C ALA A 221 2.05 -10.16 8.71
N ALA A 222 2.05 -9.07 9.49
CA ALA A 222 1.40 -7.82 9.10
C ALA A 222 1.93 -7.26 7.78
N LYS A 223 3.25 -7.16 7.60
CA LYS A 223 3.86 -6.63 6.36
C LYS A 223 3.70 -7.58 5.17
N ARG A 224 3.79 -8.88 5.44
CA ARG A 224 3.59 -9.96 4.47
C ARG A 224 2.26 -9.84 3.74
N ARG A 225 1.19 -9.34 4.40
CA ARG A 225 -0.13 -9.11 3.80
C ARG A 225 -0.11 -8.19 2.58
N LEU A 226 0.90 -7.32 2.43
CA LEU A 226 1.02 -6.49 1.22
C LEU A 226 1.41 -7.32 -0.01
N PHE A 227 2.08 -8.46 0.18
CA PHE A 227 2.62 -9.31 -0.88
C PHE A 227 1.84 -10.60 -1.07
N VAL A 228 1.32 -11.15 0.02
CA VAL A 228 0.64 -12.44 0.02
C VAL A 228 -0.79 -12.26 0.46
N SER A 229 -1.70 -12.69 -0.40
CA SER A 229 -3.14 -12.67 -0.11
C SER A 229 -3.50 -13.85 0.79
N GLU A 230 -4.02 -13.58 1.98
CA GLU A 230 -4.58 -14.59 2.88
C GLU A 230 -6.12 -14.57 2.74
N GLY A 231 -6.71 -15.52 2.01
CA GLY A 231 -8.18 -15.64 1.91
C GLY A 231 -8.71 -16.53 0.78
N THR A 232 -9.65 -17.41 1.13
CA THR A 232 -10.18 -18.55 0.35
C THR A 232 -11.46 -18.27 -0.46
N CYS A 233 -11.99 -17.04 -0.42
CA CYS A 233 -13.22 -16.69 -1.15
C CYS A 233 -12.85 -16.24 -2.57
N HIS A 234 -13.17 -17.08 -3.55
CA HIS A 234 -12.71 -17.06 -4.94
C HIS A 234 -13.12 -15.83 -5.79
N GLU A 235 -13.71 -14.79 -5.19
CA GLU A 235 -14.10 -13.56 -5.92
C GLU A 235 -13.62 -12.26 -5.25
N HIS A 236 -13.14 -12.30 -3.99
CA HIS A 236 -12.67 -11.11 -3.26
C HIS A 236 -11.45 -11.36 -2.37
N ALA A 237 -10.77 -12.49 -2.58
CA ALA A 237 -9.32 -12.54 -2.36
C ALA A 237 -8.74 -11.34 -3.11
N VAL A 238 -7.96 -10.50 -2.41
CA VAL A 238 -7.16 -9.40 -2.95
C VAL A 238 -6.92 -9.67 -4.44
N GLN A 239 -7.64 -8.93 -5.31
CA GLN A 239 -7.56 -9.11 -6.75
C GLN A 239 -6.10 -9.30 -7.08
N ARG A 240 -5.78 -10.43 -7.71
CA ARG A 240 -4.45 -10.82 -8.15
C ARG A 240 -3.50 -9.62 -8.11
N GLN A 241 -2.57 -9.58 -7.17
CA GLN A 241 -1.32 -8.83 -7.39
C GLN A 241 -0.47 -9.52 -8.49
N GLY A 242 -1.10 -10.23 -9.44
CA GLY A 242 -0.46 -10.82 -10.61
C GLY A 242 -0.24 -9.82 -11.73
N GLU A 243 -0.57 -8.53 -11.52
CA GLU A 243 -0.05 -7.42 -12.32
C GLU A 243 1.00 -6.60 -11.55
N ALA A 244 1.12 -6.83 -10.23
CA ALA A 244 2.05 -6.07 -9.41
C ALA A 244 3.45 -6.70 -9.48
N VAL A 245 4.47 -5.87 -9.70
CA VAL A 245 5.84 -6.31 -9.51
C VAL A 245 6.17 -6.29 -8.01
N ALA A 246 6.69 -7.40 -7.48
CA ALA A 246 7.19 -7.47 -6.11
C ALA A 246 8.68 -7.19 -6.07
N VAL A 247 9.12 -6.23 -5.25
CA VAL A 247 10.52 -5.88 -5.05
C VAL A 247 10.92 -6.12 -3.61
N VAL A 248 11.75 -7.12 -3.35
CA VAL A 248 12.09 -7.56 -1.98
C VAL A 248 13.58 -7.43 -1.70
N ASN A 249 13.93 -6.69 -0.65
CA ASN A 249 15.29 -6.72 -0.13
C ASN A 249 15.59 -8.08 0.51
N VAL A 250 16.58 -8.80 0.04
CA VAL A 250 17.03 -10.09 0.60
C VAL A 250 18.29 -9.98 1.46
N GLY A 251 18.69 -8.74 1.80
CA GLY A 251 19.80 -8.45 2.71
C GLY A 251 19.58 -8.99 4.12
N ASP A 252 18.33 -8.96 4.61
CA ASP A 252 17.97 -9.51 5.93
C ASP A 252 17.23 -10.86 5.86
N THR A 253 17.09 -11.51 7.01
CA THR A 253 16.49 -12.85 7.14
C THR A 253 15.01 -12.87 6.77
N TYR A 254 14.24 -11.85 7.14
CA TYR A 254 12.80 -11.78 6.85
C TYR A 254 12.55 -11.45 5.38
N GLY A 255 13.40 -10.64 4.78
CA GLY A 255 13.41 -10.39 3.35
C GLY A 255 13.62 -11.66 2.52
N ARG A 256 14.60 -12.50 2.89
CA ARG A 256 14.81 -13.82 2.25
C ARG A 256 13.60 -14.73 2.39
N ARG A 257 13.00 -14.77 3.59
CA ARG A 257 11.79 -15.56 3.84
C ARG A 257 10.61 -15.07 2.98
N LEU A 258 10.36 -13.77 2.96
CA LEU A 258 9.30 -13.17 2.15
C LEU A 258 9.49 -13.45 0.65
N ALA A 259 10.72 -13.30 0.14
CA ALA A 259 11.04 -13.60 -1.25
C ALA A 259 10.77 -15.07 -1.62
N ALA A 260 11.08 -16.01 -0.72
CA ALA A 260 10.78 -17.43 -0.92
C ALA A 260 9.26 -17.68 -1.01
N GLU A 261 8.47 -17.00 -0.18
CA GLU A 261 7.01 -17.09 -0.20
C GLU A 261 6.39 -16.38 -1.42
N CYS A 262 7.01 -15.31 -1.91
CA CYS A 262 6.57 -14.57 -3.11
C CYS A 262 6.89 -15.32 -4.41
N ARG A 263 7.99 -16.09 -4.45
CA ARG A 263 8.44 -16.76 -5.68
C ARG A 263 7.35 -17.56 -6.42
N PRO A 264 6.56 -18.44 -5.78
CA PRO A 264 5.48 -19.16 -6.47
C PRO A 264 4.28 -18.27 -6.85
N LEU A 265 4.17 -17.06 -6.29
CA LEU A 265 3.04 -16.14 -6.53
C LEU A 265 3.32 -15.15 -7.68
N TYR A 266 4.57 -14.68 -7.79
CA TYR A 266 4.96 -13.62 -8.72
C TYR A 266 5.79 -14.12 -9.91
N GLY A 267 6.49 -15.26 -9.80
CA GLY A 267 7.34 -15.76 -10.89
C GLY A 267 8.37 -14.73 -11.34
N ASP A 268 8.34 -14.34 -12.61
CA ASP A 268 9.24 -13.35 -13.23
C ASP A 268 8.98 -11.91 -12.75
N ASP A 269 7.83 -11.64 -12.15
CA ASP A 269 7.49 -10.35 -11.56
C ASP A 269 8.03 -10.19 -10.13
N LEU A 270 8.82 -11.16 -9.63
CA LEU A 270 9.58 -11.03 -8.39
C LEU A 270 11.01 -10.55 -8.65
N TRP A 271 11.31 -9.36 -8.13
CA TRP A 271 12.63 -8.76 -8.16
C TRP A 271 13.20 -8.78 -6.76
N THR A 272 14.45 -9.22 -6.64
CA THR A 272 15.16 -9.21 -5.36
C THR A 272 16.39 -8.33 -5.44
N TYR A 273 16.69 -7.63 -4.36
CA TYR A 273 17.89 -6.82 -4.26
C TYR A 273 18.58 -7.00 -2.92
N ARG A 274 19.85 -6.66 -2.86
CA ARG A 274 20.61 -6.55 -1.62
C ARG A 274 21.60 -5.41 -1.77
N ILE A 275 21.89 -4.72 -0.68
CA ILE A 275 22.99 -3.77 -0.65
C ILE A 275 24.26 -4.60 -0.44
N ALA A 276 25.24 -4.45 -1.35
CA ALA A 276 26.54 -5.06 -1.16
C ALA A 276 27.23 -4.36 0.01
N GLU A 277 27.82 -5.12 0.92
CA GLU A 277 28.76 -4.52 1.87
C GLU A 277 29.96 -4.03 1.07
N GLU A 278 30.31 -2.75 1.18
CA GLU A 278 31.58 -2.26 0.65
C GLU A 278 32.71 -3.00 1.38
N GLY A 279 33.28 -4.02 0.73
CA GLY A 279 34.65 -4.44 1.05
C GLY A 279 35.58 -3.24 0.87
N PRO A 280 36.74 -3.20 1.57
CA PRO A 280 37.67 -2.09 1.48
C PRO A 280 37.94 -1.78 0.00
N ALA A 281 37.70 -0.53 -0.41
CA ALA A 281 37.76 -0.08 -1.79
C ALA A 281 38.95 -0.68 -2.52
N GLN A 282 38.71 -1.71 -3.35
CA GLN A 282 39.74 -2.19 -4.26
C GLN A 282 39.91 -1.10 -5.31
N ARG A 283 41.01 -0.34 -5.19
CA ARG A 283 41.52 0.50 -6.27
C ARG A 283 41.50 -0.33 -7.55
N PRO A 284 41.06 0.21 -8.69
CA PRO A 284 41.11 -0.51 -9.96
C PRO A 284 42.57 -0.83 -10.25
N VAL A 285 42.95 -2.09 -10.08
CA VAL A 285 44.25 -2.59 -10.54
C VAL A 285 44.13 -2.67 -12.05
N ALA A 286 44.97 -1.90 -12.73
CA ALA A 286 45.08 -1.92 -14.18
C ALA A 286 45.22 -3.38 -14.66
N SER A 287 44.49 -3.72 -15.72
CA SER A 287 44.51 -5.04 -16.33
C SER A 287 45.93 -5.42 -16.75
N GLU A 288 46.56 -6.33 -16.01
CA GLU A 288 47.71 -7.07 -16.51
C GLU A 288 47.25 -8.46 -16.97
N THR A 289 47.24 -8.62 -18.29
CA THR A 289 47.14 -9.87 -19.01
C THR A 289 48.21 -10.84 -18.51
N ARG A 290 47.83 -11.95 -17.87
CA ARG A 290 48.73 -13.11 -17.74
C ARG A 290 48.02 -14.43 -17.97
N ALA A 291 48.74 -15.24 -18.75
CA ALA A 291 48.34 -16.49 -19.36
C ALA A 291 48.04 -17.61 -18.36
N ALA A 292 47.29 -18.58 -18.87
CA ALA A 292 46.93 -19.83 -18.25
C ALA A 292 48.10 -20.54 -17.57
N ASN A 293 47.85 -21.08 -16.37
CA ASN A 293 48.38 -22.37 -15.98
C ASN A 293 47.46 -23.07 -14.98
N SER A 294 47.39 -24.38 -15.21
CA SER A 294 46.51 -25.40 -14.67
C SER A 294 46.79 -25.83 -13.23
N HIS A 295 45.73 -26.26 -12.53
CA HIS A 295 45.58 -27.43 -11.62
C HIS A 295 44.80 -27.08 -10.34
N GLY A 296 43.71 -27.82 -10.09
CA GLY A 296 43.28 -28.16 -8.72
C GLY A 296 41.84 -27.81 -8.33
N VAL A 297 41.04 -28.87 -8.20
CA VAL A 297 39.83 -29.04 -7.36
C VAL A 297 38.54 -28.39 -7.86
N VAL A 298 37.64 -29.26 -8.34
CA VAL A 298 36.24 -28.98 -8.63
C VAL A 298 35.44 -29.38 -7.38
N ASP A 299 34.91 -28.40 -6.65
CA ASP A 299 33.80 -28.63 -5.72
C ASP A 299 32.48 -28.34 -6.44
N PRO A 300 31.47 -29.22 -6.37
CA PRO A 300 30.17 -28.98 -6.96
C PRO A 300 29.28 -28.27 -5.94
N VAL A 301 28.95 -27.01 -6.18
CA VAL A 301 27.75 -26.39 -5.61
C VAL A 301 26.97 -25.80 -6.76
N GLU A 302 25.76 -26.31 -6.95
CA GLU A 302 24.78 -25.86 -7.92
C GLU A 302 24.59 -24.35 -7.80
N ASP A 303 25.14 -23.63 -8.79
CA ASP A 303 24.96 -22.20 -8.94
C ASP A 303 23.65 -21.95 -9.71
N ASP A 304 22.52 -22.11 -9.01
CA ASP A 304 21.20 -21.67 -9.50
C ASP A 304 20.99 -20.19 -9.13
N THR A 305 22.03 -19.36 -9.34
CA THR A 305 21.95 -17.92 -9.08
C THR A 305 21.04 -17.30 -10.13
N PRO A 306 19.86 -16.76 -9.76
CA PRO A 306 19.01 -16.05 -10.71
C PRO A 306 19.79 -14.88 -11.30
N ALA A 307 19.53 -14.56 -12.56
CA ALA A 307 20.20 -13.49 -13.29
C ALA A 307 20.37 -12.24 -12.41
N THR A 308 21.61 -11.98 -12.01
CA THR A 308 21.95 -10.85 -11.15
C THR A 308 21.92 -9.59 -12.01
N ALA A 309 20.78 -8.90 -12.02
CA ALA A 309 20.69 -7.56 -12.57
C ALA A 309 21.38 -6.59 -11.61
N VAL A 310 22.53 -6.06 -12.02
CA VAL A 310 23.13 -4.89 -11.37
C VAL A 310 22.38 -3.67 -11.90
N ALA A 311 21.85 -2.83 -11.02
CA ALA A 311 21.32 -1.52 -11.42
C ALA A 311 22.47 -0.68 -11.99
N ARG A 312 22.66 -0.72 -13.32
CA ARG A 312 23.77 -0.01 -14.00
C ARG A 312 23.49 1.47 -14.23
N ASP A 313 22.25 1.89 -13.99
CA ASP A 313 21.76 3.23 -14.33
C ASP A 313 21.19 3.99 -13.13
N ILE A 314 21.36 3.49 -11.90
CA ILE A 314 20.96 4.23 -10.68
C ILE A 314 22.19 4.35 -9.77
N ALA A 315 22.57 5.58 -9.46
CA ALA A 315 23.57 5.87 -8.43
C ALA A 315 22.92 6.67 -7.30
N LEU A 316 23.22 6.27 -6.06
CA LEU A 316 22.79 6.95 -4.85
C LEU A 316 24.05 7.46 -4.13
N ALA A 317 24.21 8.78 -4.06
CA ALA A 317 25.23 9.41 -3.24
C ALA A 317 24.61 9.92 -1.94
N VAL A 318 25.34 9.78 -0.84
CA VAL A 318 24.91 10.28 0.47
C VAL A 318 25.86 11.37 0.91
N ASP A 319 25.33 12.54 1.27
CA ASP A 319 26.08 13.63 1.88
C ASP A 319 25.39 14.04 3.19
N GLY A 320 25.96 13.60 4.32
CA GLY A 320 25.39 13.82 5.64
C GLY A 320 23.99 13.22 5.79
N THR A 321 22.97 14.08 5.80
CA THR A 321 21.55 13.70 5.95
C THR A 321 20.78 13.70 4.64
N GLN A 322 21.41 14.02 3.50
CA GLN A 322 20.77 14.13 2.19
C GLN A 322 21.22 13.03 1.25
N PHE A 323 20.31 12.61 0.37
CA PHE A 323 20.57 11.64 -0.68
C PHE A 323 20.49 12.33 -2.04
N THR A 324 21.48 12.10 -2.90
CA THR A 324 21.39 12.49 -4.31
C THR A 324 21.15 11.24 -5.14
N LEU A 325 19.98 11.17 -5.76
CA LEU A 325 19.62 10.14 -6.72
C LEU A 325 20.03 10.59 -8.12
N VAL A 326 20.89 9.81 -8.76
CA VAL A 326 21.29 10.01 -10.15
C VAL A 326 20.79 8.85 -10.99
N VAL A 327 19.99 9.14 -12.02
CA VAL A 327 19.51 8.16 -13.00
C VAL A 327 19.83 8.68 -14.42
N PRO A 328 21.01 8.36 -14.98
CA PRO A 328 21.48 8.94 -16.23
C PRO A 328 20.55 8.71 -17.43
N SER A 329 19.93 7.52 -17.57
CA SER A 329 19.00 7.27 -18.67
C SER A 329 17.75 8.15 -18.63
N LEU A 330 17.39 8.65 -17.44
CA LEU A 330 16.27 9.58 -17.23
C LEU A 330 16.72 11.04 -17.12
N ASN A 331 18.03 11.30 -17.27
CA ASN A 331 18.63 12.61 -17.04
C ASN A 331 18.22 13.22 -15.66
N LEU A 332 18.14 12.35 -14.63
CA LEU A 332 17.71 12.72 -13.29
C LEU A 332 18.93 12.91 -12.38
N GLU A 333 19.00 14.07 -11.72
CA GLU A 333 19.77 14.28 -10.51
C GLU A 333 18.85 14.97 -9.48
N SER A 334 18.38 14.22 -8.50
CA SER A 334 17.41 14.70 -7.49
C SER A 334 18.01 14.62 -6.10
N ARG A 335 17.95 15.73 -5.37
CA ARG A 335 18.28 15.77 -3.95
C ARG A 335 17.03 15.51 -3.13
N VAL A 336 17.08 14.45 -2.31
CA VAL A 336 16.06 14.05 -1.35
C VAL A 336 16.60 14.23 0.06
#